data_AF-X1Q8I9-F1
#
_entry.id   AF-X1Q8I9-F1
#
_cell.length_a   1.000
_cell.length_b   1.000
_cell.length_c   1.000
_cell.angle_alpha   90.00
_cell.angle_beta   90.00
_cell.angle_gamma   90.00
#
_symmetry.space_group_name_H-M   'P 1'
#
loop_
_entity.id
_entity.type
_entity.pdbx_description
1 polymer ?
#
loop_
_entity_poly.entity_id
_entity_poly.type
_entity_poly.pdbx_seq_one_letter_code
_entity_poly.pdbx_strand_id
1 'polypeptide(L)'
;CRIGRYAMLGAKSYLNKDILPYLLARGNRAKIYGVNIMGLQRNSFSHEQIEDIKSICRIIYNSSYNLTECIKILKKKEATNKYIGDIIKFIELSKRGILLKML
;
A
#
# COMPACT_ATOMS: atom_id res chain seq x y z
N CYS A 1 5.37 14.34 -1.35
CA CYS A 1 4.99 12.93 -1.14
C CYS A 1 3.63 12.73 -1.78
N ARG A 2 3.37 11.52 -2.26
CA ARG A 2 2.14 11.13 -2.95
C ARG A 2 1.29 10.29 -1.99
N ILE A 3 -0.02 10.46 -2.06
CA ILE A 3 -0.98 9.62 -1.35
C ILE A 3 -1.68 8.79 -2.42
N GLY A 4 -1.54 7.47 -2.33
CA GLY A 4 -2.12 6.53 -3.29
C GLY A 4 -3.65 6.56 -3.28
N ARG A 5 -4.26 6.04 -4.36
CA ARG A 5 -5.72 5.97 -4.47
C ARG A 5 -6.30 5.17 -3.30
N TYR A 6 -7.41 5.65 -2.71
CA TYR A 6 -8.06 5.07 -1.54
C TYR A 6 -7.17 4.93 -0.29
N ALA A 7 -5.95 5.46 -0.32
CA ALA A 7 -5.14 5.59 0.87
C ALA A 7 -5.70 6.73 1.75
N MET A 8 -5.50 6.63 3.05
CA MET A 8 -5.95 7.63 4.01
C MET A 8 -4.81 8.00 4.96
N LEU A 9 -4.64 9.29 5.21
CA LEU A 9 -3.72 9.83 6.20
C LEU A 9 -4.52 10.41 7.36
N GLY A 10 -4.27 9.94 8.58
CA GLY A 10 -4.94 10.43 9.78
C GLY A 10 -4.63 11.91 10.04
N ALA A 11 -5.57 12.61 10.69
CA ALA A 11 -5.40 14.01 11.06
C ALA A 11 -4.11 14.25 11.88
N LYS A 12 -3.51 15.44 11.73
CA LYS A 12 -2.27 15.84 12.42
C LYS A 12 -1.08 14.90 12.20
N SER A 13 -1.06 14.18 11.08
CA SER A 13 0.08 13.32 10.73
C SER A 13 1.14 14.09 9.92
N TYR A 14 2.41 13.74 10.13
CA TYR A 14 3.52 14.26 9.33
C TYR A 14 4.00 13.19 8.35
N LEU A 15 3.86 13.47 7.06
CA LEU A 15 4.21 12.56 5.96
C LEU A 15 5.41 13.10 5.19
N ASN A 16 6.47 12.29 5.06
CA ASN A 16 7.67 12.66 4.31
C ASN A 16 8.00 11.71 3.12
N LYS A 17 7.32 10.56 3.04
CA LYS A 17 7.42 9.53 1.99
C LYS A 17 6.04 9.25 1.39
N ASP A 18 6.00 8.48 0.31
CA ASP A 18 4.73 8.17 -0.37
C ASP A 18 3.97 7.05 0.36
N ILE A 19 2.63 7.16 0.40
CA ILE A 19 1.73 6.12 0.91
C ILE A 19 1.21 5.33 -0.29
N LEU A 20 1.36 4.01 -0.28
CA LEU A 20 0.82 3.17 -1.34
C LEU A 20 -0.70 3.22 -1.41
N PRO A 21 -1.30 2.93 -2.58
CA PRO A 21 -2.74 2.79 -2.71
C PRO A 21 -3.35 1.89 -1.63
N TYR A 22 -4.59 2.21 -1.24
CA TYR A 22 -5.42 1.42 -0.32
C TYR A 22 -4.94 1.37 1.14
N LEU A 23 -3.83 2.04 1.51
CA LEU A 23 -3.29 1.97 2.87
C LEU A 23 -3.79 3.08 3.80
N LEU A 24 -3.82 2.77 5.08
CA LEU A 24 -4.05 3.71 6.16
C LEU A 24 -2.73 4.06 6.83
N ALA A 25 -2.43 5.36 6.97
CA ALA A 25 -1.27 5.86 7.70
C ALA A 25 -1.67 6.89 8.75
N ARG A 26 -0.93 6.98 9.88
CA ARG A 26 -1.15 7.99 10.92
C ARG A 26 0.09 8.28 11.76
N GLY A 27 0.14 9.46 12.39
CA GLY A 27 1.12 9.84 13.42
C GLY A 27 2.04 11.03 13.04
N ASN A 28 2.63 11.68 14.05
CA ASN A 28 3.60 12.78 13.88
C ASN A 28 4.99 12.20 13.57
N ARG A 29 5.24 11.95 12.28
CA ARG A 29 6.01 10.86 11.65
C ARG A 29 5.13 9.65 11.41
N ALA A 30 4.40 9.72 10.29
CA ALA A 30 3.40 8.74 9.92
C ALA A 30 4.02 7.34 9.80
N LYS A 31 3.27 6.34 10.24
CA LYS A 31 3.52 4.91 9.98
C LYS A 31 2.29 4.31 9.31
N ILE A 32 2.51 3.22 8.59
CA ILE A 32 1.43 2.42 8.01
C ILE A 32 0.75 1.63 9.12
N TYR A 33 -0.57 1.73 9.18
CA TYR A 33 -1.41 1.00 10.12
C TYR A 33 -2.02 -0.27 9.51
N GLY A 34 -2.13 -0.31 8.18
CA GLY A 34 -2.68 -1.45 7.44
C GLY A 34 -3.47 -1.00 6.23
N VAL A 35 -4.34 -1.86 5.72
CA VAL A 35 -5.27 -1.56 4.62
C VAL A 35 -6.42 -0.68 5.15
N ASN A 36 -6.86 0.30 4.36
CA ASN A 36 -8.00 1.17 4.63
C ASN A 36 -9.34 0.42 4.43
N ILE A 37 -9.57 -0.64 5.20
CA ILE A 37 -10.71 -1.57 5.03
C ILE A 37 -12.04 -0.81 4.99
N MET A 38 -12.28 0.09 5.96
CA MET A 38 -13.51 0.89 6.00
C MET A 38 -13.66 1.78 4.75
N GLY A 39 -12.59 2.41 4.29
CA GLY A 39 -12.62 3.22 3.07
C GLY A 39 -12.95 2.39 1.83
N LEU A 40 -12.39 1.19 1.71
CA LEU A 40 -12.68 0.28 0.60
C LEU A 40 -14.12 -0.24 0.64
N GLN A 41 -14.60 -0.65 1.81
CA GLN A 41 -15.99 -1.11 2.00
C GLN A 41 -16.99 -0.01 1.63
N ARG A 42 -16.74 1.24 2.03
CA ARG A 42 -17.58 2.39 1.66
C ARG A 42 -17.54 2.74 0.17
N ASN A 43 -16.53 2.26 -0.54
CA ASN A 43 -16.41 2.38 -2.00
C ASN A 43 -16.76 1.07 -2.72
N SER A 44 -17.57 0.21 -2.08
CA SER A 44 -18.15 -1.01 -2.67
C SER A 44 -17.11 -2.04 -3.13
N PHE A 45 -15.91 -2.04 -2.55
CA PHE A 45 -14.97 -3.14 -2.77
C PHE A 45 -15.52 -4.42 -2.13
N SER A 46 -15.49 -5.52 -2.88
CA SER A 46 -15.90 -6.82 -2.35
C SER A 46 -14.91 -7.33 -1.29
N HIS A 47 -15.35 -8.28 -0.48
CA HIS A 47 -14.47 -8.93 0.51
C HIS A 47 -13.23 -9.56 -0.17
N GLU A 48 -13.44 -10.24 -1.29
CA GLU A 48 -12.36 -10.86 -2.09
C GLU A 48 -11.35 -9.82 -2.56
N GLN A 49 -11.82 -8.69 -3.08
CA GLN A 49 -10.95 -7.59 -3.51
C GLN A 49 -10.12 -6.99 -2.36
N ILE A 50 -10.70 -6.92 -1.16
CA ILE A 50 -9.98 -6.45 0.03
C ILE A 50 -8.92 -7.48 0.46
N GLU A 51 -9.22 -8.78 0.41
CA GLU A 51 -8.25 -9.83 0.70
C GLU A 51 -7.11 -9.88 -0.32
N ASP A 52 -7.41 -9.65 -1.59
CA ASP A 52 -6.42 -9.47 -2.65
C ASP A 52 -5.44 -8.35 -2.29
N ILE A 53 -5.95 -7.17 -1.94
CA ILE A 53 -5.14 -6.02 -1.55
C ILE A 53 -4.32 -6.34 -0.29
N LYS A 54 -4.92 -6.99 0.72
CA LYS A 54 -4.20 -7.41 1.92
C LYS A 54 -3.07 -8.38 1.60
N SER A 55 -3.28 -9.33 0.68
CA SER A 55 -2.26 -10.31 0.28
C SER A 55 -1.04 -9.62 -0.34
N ILE A 56 -1.26 -8.61 -1.19
CA ILE A 56 -0.20 -7.79 -1.78
C ILE A 56 0.55 -7.02 -0.70
N CYS A 57 -0.18 -6.37 0.22
CA CYS A 57 0.41 -5.60 1.31
C CYS A 57 1.23 -6.50 2.24
N ARG A 58 0.78 -7.73 2.53
CA ARG A 58 1.54 -8.70 3.32
C ARG A 58 2.90 -9.00 2.69
N ILE A 59 3.00 -9.07 1.36
CA ILE A 59 4.28 -9.27 0.67
C ILE A 59 5.17 -8.03 0.82
N ILE A 60 4.65 -6.83 0.52
CA ILE A 60 5.43 -5.59 0.54
C ILE A 60 5.99 -5.26 1.92
N TYR A 61 5.22 -5.53 2.97
CA TYR A 61 5.58 -5.24 4.35
C TYR A 61 6.11 -6.46 5.12
N ASN A 62 6.44 -7.55 4.42
CA ASN A 62 7.15 -8.69 5.00
C ASN A 62 8.60 -8.30 5.30
N SER A 63 9.07 -8.56 6.53
CA SER A 63 10.45 -8.26 6.94
C SER A 63 11.51 -9.11 6.22
N SER A 64 11.13 -10.23 5.63
CA SER A 64 12.06 -11.16 4.98
C SER A 64 12.54 -10.70 3.60
N TYR A 65 11.90 -9.68 3.01
CA TYR A 65 12.20 -9.23 1.65
C TYR A 65 12.40 -7.71 1.62
N ASN A 66 13.33 -7.26 0.78
CA ASN A 66 13.39 -5.86 0.42
C ASN A 66 12.35 -5.50 -0.65
N LEU A 67 12.10 -4.21 -0.87
CA LEU A 67 11.07 -3.74 -1.79
C LEU A 67 11.27 -4.25 -3.23
N THR A 68 12.51 -4.37 -3.70
CA THR A 68 12.84 -4.87 -5.04
C THR A 68 12.47 -6.35 -5.19
N GLU A 69 12.72 -7.16 -4.17
CA GLU A 69 12.32 -8.57 -4.12
C GLU A 69 10.80 -8.71 -4.07
N CYS A 70 10.13 -7.90 -3.25
CA CYS A 70 8.66 -7.85 -3.20
C CYS A 70 8.07 -7.55 -4.59
N ILE A 71 8.62 -6.58 -5.33
CA ILE A 71 8.18 -6.28 -6.70
C ILE A 71 8.37 -7.50 -7.62
N LYS A 72 9.51 -8.20 -7.55
CA LYS A 72 9.72 -9.42 -8.36
C LYS A 72 8.71 -10.51 -8.04
N ILE A 73 8.39 -10.72 -6.76
CA ILE A 73 7.39 -11.70 -6.32
C ILE A 73 6.00 -11.32 -6.84
N LEU A 74 5.63 -10.03 -6.73
CA LEU A 74 4.33 -9.53 -7.17
C LEU A 74 4.17 -9.57 -8.68
N LYS A 75 5.19 -9.23 -9.48
CA LYS A 75 5.14 -9.31 -10.95
C LYS A 75 4.78 -10.72 -11.45
N LYS A 76 5.21 -11.77 -10.75
CA LYS A 76 4.82 -13.16 -11.07
C LYS A 76 3.33 -13.46 -10.88
N LYS A 77 2.61 -12.64 -10.11
CA LYS A 77 1.18 -12.78 -9.79
C LYS A 77 0.31 -11.72 -10.48
N GLU A 78 0.90 -10.83 -11.27
CA GLU A 78 0.23 -9.66 -11.83
C GLU A 78 -0.95 -10.04 -12.74
N ALA A 79 -0.81 -11.10 -13.53
CA ALA A 79 -1.87 -11.59 -14.42
C ALA A 79 -3.13 -12.07 -13.67
N THR A 80 -2.98 -12.49 -12.40
CA THR A 80 -4.08 -13.03 -11.59
C THR A 80 -4.64 -12.03 -10.60
N ASN A 81 -4.06 -10.84 -10.48
CA ASN A 81 -4.52 -9.83 -9.52
C ASN A 81 -4.34 -8.41 -10.08
N LYS A 82 -5.46 -7.81 -10.46
CA LYS A 82 -5.51 -6.49 -11.11
C LYS A 82 -4.95 -5.33 -10.29
N TYR A 83 -4.80 -5.46 -8.97
CA TYR A 83 -4.28 -4.39 -8.12
C TYR A 83 -2.75 -4.30 -8.11
N ILE A 84 -2.07 -5.38 -8.52
CA ILE A 84 -0.61 -5.47 -8.49
C ILE A 84 0.03 -4.43 -9.39
N GLY A 85 -0.40 -4.34 -10.66
CA GLY A 85 0.20 -3.43 -11.64
C GLY A 85 0.11 -1.97 -11.21
N ASP A 86 -1.04 -1.54 -10.69
CA ASP A 86 -1.24 -0.18 -10.19
C ASP A 86 -0.33 0.16 -9.00
N ILE A 87 -0.17 -0.78 -8.06
CA ILE A 87 0.70 -0.60 -6.89
C ILE A 87 2.17 -0.55 -7.32
N ILE A 88 2.61 -1.47 -8.20
CA ILE A 88 3.98 -1.49 -8.71
C ILE A 88 4.29 -0.21 -9.48
N LYS A 89 3.41 0.20 -10.38
CA LYS A 89 3.56 1.46 -11.13
C LYS A 89 3.62 2.66 -10.19
N PHE A 90 2.84 2.67 -9.11
CA PHE A 90 2.92 3.73 -8.11
C PHE A 90 4.30 3.77 -7.43
N ILE A 91 4.84 2.59 -7.08
CA ILE A 91 6.17 2.44 -6.47
C ILE A 91 7.28 2.92 -7.42
N GLU A 92 7.28 2.45 -8.67
CA GLU A 92 8.30 2.76 -9.68
C GLU A 92 8.34 4.27 -10.00
N LEU A 93 7.20 4.95 -9.92
CA LEU A 93 7.09 6.40 -10.12
C LEU A 93 7.39 7.24 -8.86
N SER A 94 7.78 6.62 -7.74
CA SER A 94 8.08 7.35 -6.50
C SER A 94 9.44 8.06 -6.59
N LYS A 95 9.44 9.38 -6.36
CA LYS A 95 10.67 10.21 -6.28
C LYS A 95 11.22 10.36 -4.85
N ARG A 96 10.43 9.98 -3.84
CA ARG A 96 10.73 10.23 -2.42
C ARG A 96 10.79 8.95 -1.58
N GLY A 97 10.63 7.80 -2.24
CA GLY A 97 10.54 6.49 -1.61
C GLY A 97 9.19 6.23 -0.94
N ILE A 98 8.98 4.97 -0.56
CA ILE A 98 7.74 4.48 0.03
C ILE A 98 7.81 4.47 1.55
N LEU A 99 6.70 4.79 2.19
CA LEU A 99 6.53 4.63 3.62
C LEU A 99 6.40 3.13 3.97
N LEU A 100 7.52 2.50 4.30
CA LEU A 100 7.59 1.07 4.64
C LEU A 100 7.45 0.76 6.14
N LYS A 101 7.48 1.78 7.01
CA LYS A 101 7.41 1.56 8.46
C LYS A 101 5.98 1.28 8.90
N MET A 102 5.72 0.08 9.40
CA MET A 102 4.45 -0.27 10.05
C MET A 102 4.43 0.15 11.53
N LEU A 103 3.23 0.44 12.05
CA LEU A 103 2.98 0.74 13.47
C LEU A 103 3.03 -0.54 14.31
#